data_AF-A0A939MK38-F1
#
_entry.id   AF-A0A939MK38-F1
#
_cell.length_a   1.000
_cell.length_b   1.000
_cell.length_c   1.000
_cell.angle_alpha   90.00
_cell.angle_beta   90.00
_cell.angle_gamma   90.00
#
_symmetry.space_group_name_H-M   'P 1'
#
loop_
_entity.id
_entity.type
_entity.pdbx_description
1 polymer ?
#
loop_
_entity_poly.entity_id
_entity_poly.type
_entity_poly.pdbx_seq_one_letter_code
_entity_poly.pdbx_strand_id
1 'polypeptide(L)'
;MRWNAFLDAYSRSAPRRRARFTAFAEVLAPSDDYATRWGELLFDTLSGRPPRLQELAALSQEYSAWVNETVAFIDANLEEVEALIRDDEKLGGLFIAEAGFHRLNGHAQWSWAALIDLDHTLHMHDMLTTRTRFLLATQGLAMSNGRERAVKEDFYFDRELDSPRAWGIGRGTEIDAYIALLDLSRRDPALVVLPAPPQFERLAHRNNADFIVVDTRARRARGVQVKTSVRAEHRSAYDPARVTLIDGTADLHNTRAMRTNPLSSDRKAVAWPGLISAHFVLELPMKASHGWMDEREIVRYKLAARHFAGSVPSRNRLAFATIGERILRDLRAESG
;
A
#
# COMPACT_ATOMS: atom_id res chain seq x y z
N MET A 1 -15.74 14.54 -1.82
CA MET A 1 -16.61 14.69 -0.62
C MET A 1 -15.92 15.57 0.44
N ARG A 2 -16.64 16.43 1.17
CA ARG A 2 -16.07 17.22 2.30
C ARG A 2 -15.63 16.31 3.45
N TRP A 3 -14.64 16.72 4.24
CA TRP A 3 -14.10 15.89 5.33
C TRP A 3 -15.15 15.39 6.33
N ASN A 4 -16.03 16.26 6.85
CA ASN A 4 -17.05 15.83 7.81
C ASN A 4 -18.00 14.80 7.20
N ALA A 5 -18.51 15.08 6.00
CA ALA A 5 -19.38 14.13 5.29
C ALA A 5 -18.67 12.79 5.04
N PHE A 6 -17.37 12.82 4.73
CA PHE A 6 -16.56 11.60 4.59
C PHE A 6 -16.48 10.81 5.90
N LEU A 7 -16.27 11.47 7.04
CA LEU A 7 -16.16 10.85 8.35
C LEU A 7 -17.46 10.21 8.88
N ASP A 8 -18.64 10.60 8.41
CA ASP A 8 -19.93 10.04 8.87
C ASP A 8 -20.03 8.50 8.74
N ALA A 9 -19.18 7.90 7.90
CA ALA A 9 -19.12 6.47 7.67
C ALA A 9 -18.13 5.71 8.56
N TYR A 10 -17.33 6.41 9.37
CA TYR A 10 -16.18 5.84 10.08
C TYR A 10 -16.27 6.10 11.59
N SER A 11 -15.80 5.15 12.39
CA SER A 11 -15.59 5.37 13.83
C SER A 11 -14.25 6.05 14.08
N ARG A 12 -14.14 6.85 15.15
CA ARG A 12 -12.87 7.44 15.57
C ARG A 12 -11.84 6.36 15.90
N SER A 13 -12.24 5.40 16.73
CA SER A 13 -11.37 4.31 17.21
C SER A 13 -11.81 2.97 16.62
N ALA A 14 -10.86 2.06 16.41
CA ALA A 14 -11.14 0.67 16.11
C ALA A 14 -11.42 -0.10 17.42
N PRO A 15 -12.35 -1.08 17.44
CA PRO A 15 -12.50 -1.97 18.57
C PRO A 15 -11.18 -2.73 18.80
N ARG A 16 -10.69 -2.72 20.04
CA ARG A 16 -9.51 -3.52 20.41
C ARG A 16 -9.81 -4.99 20.15
N ARG A 17 -8.99 -5.65 19.35
CA ARG A 17 -9.11 -7.10 19.16
C ARG A 17 -8.68 -7.76 20.46
N ARG A 18 -9.49 -8.73 20.93
CA ARG A 18 -9.03 -9.60 22.01
C ARG A 18 -7.88 -10.44 21.46
N ALA A 19 -6.72 -10.37 22.10
CA ALA A 19 -5.59 -11.24 21.81
C ALA A 19 -6.07 -12.71 21.82
N ARG A 20 -6.17 -13.32 20.64
CA ARG A 20 -6.62 -14.72 20.49
C ARG A 20 -5.47 -15.72 20.56
N PHE A 21 -4.21 -15.27 20.57
CA PHE A 21 -3.04 -16.11 20.40
C PHE A 21 -1.96 -15.77 21.42
N THR A 22 -1.59 -16.69 22.31
CA THR A 22 -0.75 -16.37 23.48
C THR A 22 0.73 -16.15 23.16
N ALA A 23 1.30 -16.81 22.15
CA ALA A 23 2.73 -16.70 21.84
C ALA A 23 3.10 -15.46 21.00
N PHE A 24 2.18 -15.01 20.13
CA PHE A 24 2.43 -13.90 19.19
C PHE A 24 1.62 -12.63 19.50
N ALA A 25 0.71 -12.69 20.48
CA ALA A 25 -0.04 -11.51 20.91
C ALA A 25 0.85 -10.41 21.47
N GLU A 26 1.97 -10.74 22.11
CA GLU A 26 2.84 -9.70 22.68
C GLU A 26 3.55 -8.89 21.59
N VAL A 27 3.91 -9.53 20.47
CA VAL A 27 4.52 -8.86 19.30
C VAL A 27 3.47 -8.10 18.48
N LEU A 28 2.26 -8.65 18.36
CA LEU A 28 1.17 -8.04 17.56
C LEU A 28 0.29 -7.05 18.34
N ALA A 29 0.27 -7.07 19.67
CA ALA A 29 -0.56 -6.15 20.45
C ALA A 29 -0.18 -4.67 20.20
N PRO A 30 1.11 -4.28 20.14
CA PRO A 30 1.47 -2.92 19.74
C PRO A 30 1.04 -2.58 18.31
N SER A 31 0.96 -3.57 17.41
CA SER A 31 0.49 -3.40 16.03
C SER A 31 -0.91 -2.78 16.00
N ASP A 32 -1.87 -3.43 16.67
CA ASP A 32 -3.27 -2.97 16.74
C ASP A 32 -3.38 -1.59 17.41
N ASP A 33 -2.58 -1.32 18.45
CA ASP A 33 -2.57 -0.04 19.16
C ASP A 33 -2.06 1.10 18.25
N TYR A 34 -0.91 0.90 17.60
CA TYR A 34 -0.37 1.89 16.67
C TYR A 34 -1.31 2.12 15.49
N ALA A 35 -1.86 1.06 14.89
CA ALA A 35 -2.81 1.18 13.80
C ALA A 35 -4.05 1.98 14.22
N THR A 36 -4.55 1.75 15.45
CA THR A 36 -5.64 2.53 16.02
C THR A 36 -5.25 4.00 16.23
N ARG A 37 -4.08 4.29 16.82
CA ARG A 37 -3.58 5.66 17.05
C ARG A 37 -3.44 6.46 15.75
N TRP A 38 -2.94 5.83 14.67
CA TRP A 38 -2.87 6.46 13.35
C TRP A 38 -4.27 6.78 12.78
N GLY A 39 -5.24 5.89 12.97
CA GLY A 39 -6.61 6.16 12.53
C GLY A 39 -7.36 7.18 13.38
N GLU A 40 -7.11 7.25 14.68
CA GLU A 40 -7.61 8.35 15.52
C GLU A 40 -7.04 9.69 15.08
N LEU A 41 -5.75 9.74 14.75
CA LEU A 41 -5.09 10.92 14.20
C LEU A 41 -5.72 11.37 12.87
N LEU A 42 -5.98 10.43 11.95
CA LEU A 42 -6.69 10.74 10.71
C LEU A 42 -8.07 11.33 10.99
N PHE A 43 -8.84 10.65 11.83
CA PHE A 43 -10.20 11.06 12.18
C PHE A 43 -10.22 12.45 12.81
N ASP A 44 -9.36 12.69 13.80
CA ASP A 44 -9.29 13.96 14.51
C ASP A 44 -8.88 15.10 13.58
N THR A 45 -7.89 14.87 12.71
CA THR A 45 -7.47 15.85 11.69
C THR A 45 -8.60 16.20 10.73
N LEU A 46 -9.28 15.19 10.17
CA LEU A 46 -10.41 15.41 9.26
C LEU A 46 -11.62 16.06 9.96
N SER A 47 -11.80 15.84 11.27
CA SER A 47 -12.82 16.50 12.10
C SER A 47 -12.50 17.96 12.42
N GLY A 48 -11.35 18.48 11.99
CA GLY A 48 -10.90 19.84 12.27
C GLY A 48 -10.20 20.00 13.61
N ARG A 49 -9.72 18.90 14.21
CA ARG A 49 -8.96 18.86 15.47
C ARG A 49 -7.62 18.14 15.26
N PRO A 50 -6.75 18.62 14.35
CA PRO A 50 -5.45 17.98 14.14
C PRO A 50 -4.63 17.99 15.43
N PRO A 51 -3.82 16.95 15.69
CA PRO A 51 -2.88 16.98 16.80
C PRO A 51 -1.78 18.00 16.53
N ARG A 52 -1.01 18.33 17.57
CA ARG A 52 0.19 19.15 17.44
C ARG A 52 1.29 18.35 16.74
N LEU A 53 2.16 19.03 16.00
CA LEU A 53 3.29 18.38 15.32
C LEU A 53 4.22 17.63 16.28
N GLN A 54 4.38 18.10 17.52
CA GLN A 54 5.17 17.39 18.54
C GLN A 54 4.54 16.05 18.93
N GLU A 55 3.20 15.96 18.98
CA GLU A 55 2.49 14.72 19.29
C GLU A 55 2.63 13.72 18.14
N LEU A 56 2.54 14.19 16.89
CA LEU A 56 2.84 13.38 15.71
C LEU A 56 4.29 12.88 15.73
N ALA A 57 5.26 13.76 16.02
CA ALA A 57 6.67 13.41 16.04
C ALA A 57 6.97 12.33 17.09
N ALA A 58 6.38 12.45 18.29
CA ALA A 58 6.50 11.45 19.34
C ALA A 58 5.91 10.10 18.91
N LEU A 59 4.68 10.09 18.38
CA LEU A 59 4.06 8.87 17.83
C LEU A 59 4.92 8.23 16.73
N SER A 60 5.44 9.03 15.81
CA SER A 60 6.26 8.56 14.69
C SER A 60 7.59 7.94 15.17
N GLN A 61 8.20 8.51 16.21
CA GLN A 61 9.42 8.01 16.82
C GLN A 61 9.18 6.68 17.55
N GLU A 62 8.16 6.62 18.42
CA GLU A 62 7.74 5.40 19.12
C GLU A 62 7.43 4.28 18.13
N TYR A 63 6.63 4.60 17.10
CA TYR A 63 6.25 3.67 16.06
C TYR A 63 7.46 3.15 15.27
N SER A 64 8.41 4.02 14.91
CA SER A 64 9.60 3.61 14.17
C SER A 64 10.51 2.71 14.99
N ALA A 65 10.65 2.98 16.30
CA ALA A 65 11.38 2.10 17.21
C ALA A 65 10.74 0.71 17.25
N TRP A 66 9.43 0.64 17.44
CA TRP A 66 8.69 -0.63 17.44
C TRP A 66 8.80 -1.39 16.11
N VAL A 67 8.67 -0.72 14.96
CA VAL A 67 8.82 -1.38 13.65
C VAL A 67 10.22 -1.99 13.52
N ASN A 68 11.27 -1.26 13.90
CA ASN A 68 12.64 -1.74 13.81
C ASN A 68 12.88 -2.94 14.75
N GLU A 69 12.39 -2.88 15.98
CA GLU A 69 12.44 -3.98 16.94
C GLU A 69 11.68 -5.21 16.44
N THR A 70 10.50 -5.01 15.87
CA THR A 70 9.66 -6.10 15.33
C THR A 70 10.32 -6.76 14.13
N VAL A 71 10.92 -5.98 13.22
CA VAL A 71 11.68 -6.52 12.08
C VAL A 71 12.88 -7.32 12.57
N ALA A 72 13.67 -6.78 13.50
CA ALA A 72 14.82 -7.50 14.07
C ALA A 72 14.39 -8.80 14.78
N PHE A 73 13.26 -8.78 15.50
CA PHE A 73 12.68 -9.97 16.11
C PHE A 73 12.26 -11.00 15.08
N ILE A 74 11.53 -10.61 14.03
CA ILE A 74 11.10 -11.54 12.96
C ILE A 74 12.32 -12.15 12.27
N ASP A 75 13.33 -11.35 11.94
CA ASP A 75 14.54 -11.83 11.27
C ASP A 75 15.32 -12.82 12.15
N ALA A 76 15.40 -12.55 13.47
CA ALA A 76 16.06 -13.44 14.43
C ALA A 76 15.31 -14.76 14.67
N ASN A 77 13.99 -14.78 14.43
CA ASN A 77 13.12 -15.93 14.72
C ASN A 77 12.38 -16.44 13.46
N LEU A 78 12.97 -16.25 12.27
CA LEU A 78 12.28 -16.46 11.00
C LEU A 78 11.69 -17.88 10.88
N GLU A 79 12.42 -18.91 11.27
CA GLU A 79 11.95 -20.30 11.21
C GLU A 79 10.74 -20.55 12.11
N GLU A 80 10.74 -19.99 13.32
CA GLU A 80 9.62 -20.12 14.27
C GLU A 80 8.39 -19.36 13.77
N VAL A 81 8.59 -18.15 13.24
CA VAL A 81 7.53 -17.34 12.64
C VAL A 81 6.93 -18.05 11.43
N GLU A 82 7.75 -18.65 10.56
CA GLU A 82 7.30 -19.40 9.40
C GLU A 82 6.52 -20.67 9.79
N ALA A 83 6.99 -21.42 10.79
CA ALA A 83 6.27 -22.60 11.30
C ALA A 83 4.90 -22.21 11.86
N LEU A 84 4.84 -21.14 12.67
CA LEU A 84 3.61 -20.65 13.27
C LEU A 84 2.58 -20.17 12.24
N ILE A 85 3.04 -19.45 11.21
CA ILE A 85 2.19 -18.99 10.08
C ILE A 85 1.64 -20.19 9.29
N ARG A 86 2.44 -21.25 9.15
CA ARG A 86 2.05 -22.47 8.43
C ARG A 86 1.02 -23.29 9.20
N ASP A 87 1.20 -23.39 10.52
CA ASP A 87 0.38 -24.25 11.37
C ASP A 87 -0.98 -23.62 11.74
N ASP A 88 -1.13 -22.30 11.64
CA ASP A 88 -2.39 -21.58 11.87
C ASP A 88 -2.70 -20.61 10.71
N GLU A 89 -3.54 -21.07 9.77
CA GLU A 89 -3.97 -20.28 8.60
C GLU A 89 -4.61 -18.93 9.00
N LYS A 90 -5.34 -18.87 10.13
CA LYS A 90 -5.97 -17.64 10.60
C LYS A 90 -4.94 -16.67 11.14
N LEU A 91 -3.93 -17.16 11.85
CA LEU A 91 -2.83 -16.36 12.36
C LEU A 91 -1.94 -15.86 11.22
N GLY A 92 -1.66 -16.72 10.24
CA GLY A 92 -0.96 -16.34 9.00
C GLY A 92 -1.67 -15.19 8.31
N GLY A 93 -2.98 -15.32 8.05
CA GLY A 93 -3.79 -14.26 7.46
C GLY A 93 -3.81 -12.96 8.28
N LEU A 94 -3.86 -13.06 9.62
CA LEU A 94 -3.86 -11.91 10.52
C LEU A 94 -2.52 -11.16 10.51
N PHE A 95 -1.42 -11.87 10.71
CA PHE A 95 -0.06 -11.32 10.68
C PHE A 95 0.19 -10.60 9.36
N ILE A 96 -0.21 -11.24 8.28
CA ILE A 96 -0.11 -10.72 6.93
C ILE A 96 -0.93 -9.43 6.74
N ALA A 97 -2.17 -9.42 7.23
CA ALA A 97 -3.06 -8.27 7.11
C ALA A 97 -2.57 -7.07 7.95
N GLU A 98 -2.07 -7.30 9.16
CA GLU A 98 -1.49 -6.24 10.00
C GLU A 98 -0.16 -5.72 9.45
N ALA A 99 0.72 -6.62 9.00
CA ALA A 99 1.95 -6.25 8.30
C ALA A 99 1.66 -5.41 7.05
N GLY A 100 0.48 -5.58 6.44
CA GLY A 100 -0.01 -4.79 5.32
C GLY A 100 0.00 -3.29 5.61
N PHE A 101 -0.79 -2.82 6.58
CA PHE A 101 -0.83 -1.41 6.94
C PHE A 101 0.55 -0.91 7.37
N HIS A 102 1.20 -1.61 8.30
CA HIS A 102 2.44 -1.15 8.92
C HIS A 102 3.61 -1.00 7.95
N ARG A 103 3.72 -1.89 6.96
CA ARG A 103 4.76 -1.79 5.92
C ARG A 103 4.55 -0.57 5.03
N LEU A 104 3.32 -0.28 4.61
CA LEU A 104 3.04 0.92 3.80
C LEU A 104 3.24 2.19 4.64
N ASN A 105 2.75 2.15 5.87
CA ASN A 105 2.80 3.27 6.79
C ASN A 105 4.23 3.65 7.20
N GLY A 106 5.09 2.65 7.46
CA GLY A 106 6.49 2.88 7.77
C GLY A 106 7.24 3.66 6.70
N HIS A 107 6.90 3.48 5.42
CA HIS A 107 7.50 4.24 4.32
C HIS A 107 6.88 5.61 4.09
N ALA A 108 5.69 5.88 4.64
CA ALA A 108 4.88 7.05 4.34
C ALA A 108 4.55 7.91 5.58
N GLN A 109 5.33 7.79 6.66
CA GLN A 109 5.15 8.60 7.87
C GLN A 109 5.12 10.11 7.58
N TRP A 110 5.91 10.57 6.60
CA TRP A 110 5.93 11.98 6.21
C TRP A 110 4.59 12.48 5.65
N SER A 111 3.79 11.62 5.03
CA SER A 111 2.48 12.00 4.49
C SER A 111 1.52 12.40 5.61
N TRP A 112 1.69 11.84 6.81
CA TRP A 112 0.94 12.27 7.99
C TRP A 112 1.35 13.65 8.50
N ALA A 113 2.64 13.99 8.39
CA ALA A 113 3.10 15.34 8.67
C ALA A 113 2.52 16.33 7.64
N ALA A 114 2.52 15.96 6.36
CA ALA A 114 1.93 16.77 5.29
C ALA A 114 0.41 16.95 5.43
N LEU A 115 -0.29 15.97 6.03
CA LEU A 115 -1.71 16.09 6.36
C LEU A 115 -1.98 17.20 7.40
N ILE A 116 -1.10 17.31 8.41
CA ILE A 116 -1.27 18.23 9.55
C ILE A 116 -0.73 19.63 9.23
N ASP A 117 0.48 19.69 8.68
CA ASP A 117 1.18 20.93 8.31
C ASP A 117 1.87 20.74 6.97
N LEU A 118 1.12 21.03 5.90
CA LEU A 118 1.64 20.94 4.54
C LEU A 118 2.81 21.89 4.35
N ASP A 119 2.71 23.13 4.81
CA ASP A 119 3.70 24.18 4.56
C ASP A 119 5.09 23.78 5.11
N HIS A 120 5.12 23.14 6.27
CA HIS A 120 6.36 22.63 6.85
C HIS A 120 7.02 21.53 5.98
N THR A 121 6.23 20.75 5.25
CA THR A 121 6.73 19.59 4.47
C THR A 121 6.98 19.90 3.00
N LEU A 122 6.44 21.00 2.45
CA LEU A 122 6.49 21.35 1.02
C LEU A 122 7.91 21.30 0.44
N HIS A 123 8.90 21.84 1.15
CA HIS A 123 10.29 21.92 0.68
C HIS A 123 10.97 20.55 0.49
N MET A 124 10.49 19.51 1.18
CA MET A 124 10.99 18.13 1.06
C MET A 124 10.02 17.20 0.31
N HIS A 125 8.85 17.69 -0.08
CA HIS A 125 7.73 16.87 -0.53
C HIS A 125 8.05 15.97 -1.72
N ASP A 126 8.67 16.51 -2.78
CA ASP A 126 9.04 15.73 -3.97
C ASP A 126 10.09 14.65 -3.64
N MET A 127 11.09 14.99 -2.81
CA MET A 127 12.12 14.07 -2.35
C MET A 127 11.52 12.93 -1.52
N LEU A 128 10.67 13.25 -0.53
CA LEU A 128 10.03 12.28 0.35
C LEU A 128 9.07 11.38 -0.43
N THR A 129 8.29 11.96 -1.35
CA THR A 129 7.40 11.20 -2.23
C THR A 129 8.19 10.23 -3.12
N THR A 130 9.28 10.70 -3.74
CA THR A 130 10.14 9.87 -4.58
C THR A 130 10.80 8.75 -3.77
N ARG A 131 11.30 9.06 -2.57
CA ARG A 131 11.88 8.09 -1.64
C ARG A 131 10.87 7.02 -1.25
N THR A 132 9.64 7.40 -0.87
CA THR A 132 8.59 6.44 -0.51
C THR A 132 8.21 5.55 -1.69
N ARG A 133 8.04 6.12 -2.89
CA ARG A 133 7.78 5.34 -4.12
C ARG A 133 8.90 4.36 -4.41
N PHE A 134 10.15 4.75 -4.18
CA PHE A 134 11.29 3.86 -4.32
C PHE A 134 11.25 2.71 -3.30
N LEU A 135 11.08 3.00 -2.01
CA LEU A 135 11.03 1.97 -0.97
C LEU A 135 9.90 0.96 -1.25
N LEU A 136 8.71 1.45 -1.59
CA LEU A 136 7.59 0.62 -2.03
C LEU A 136 7.93 -0.20 -3.28
N ALA A 137 8.59 0.39 -4.26
CA ALA A 137 8.97 -0.33 -5.47
C ALA A 137 9.98 -1.45 -5.21
N THR A 138 10.94 -1.24 -4.29
CA THR A 138 11.87 -2.31 -3.90
C THR A 138 11.16 -3.46 -3.20
N GLN A 139 10.15 -3.16 -2.37
CA GLN A 139 9.28 -4.17 -1.77
C GLN A 139 8.48 -4.94 -2.84
N GLY A 140 7.88 -4.23 -3.79
CA GLY A 140 7.17 -4.83 -4.93
C GLY A 140 8.07 -5.74 -5.77
N LEU A 141 9.33 -5.34 -5.98
CA LEU A 141 10.34 -6.16 -6.65
C LEU A 141 10.74 -7.40 -5.85
N ALA A 142 10.89 -7.30 -4.53
CA ALA A 142 11.19 -8.46 -3.68
C ALA A 142 10.08 -9.51 -3.76
N MET A 143 8.81 -9.09 -3.65
CA MET A 143 7.65 -9.97 -3.81
C MET A 143 7.60 -10.61 -5.21
N SER A 144 7.89 -9.80 -6.23
CA SER A 144 7.94 -10.24 -7.62
C SER A 144 9.02 -11.29 -7.87
N ASN A 145 10.20 -11.12 -7.28
CA ASN A 145 11.30 -12.10 -7.37
C ASN A 145 10.95 -13.42 -6.68
N GLY A 146 10.28 -13.36 -5.53
CA GLY A 146 9.74 -14.56 -4.86
C GLY A 146 8.76 -15.32 -5.76
N ARG A 147 7.86 -14.59 -6.44
CA ARG A 147 6.92 -15.17 -7.40
C ARG A 147 7.62 -15.78 -8.62
N GLU A 148 8.58 -15.09 -9.23
CA GLU A 148 9.34 -15.62 -10.39
C GLU A 148 10.11 -16.89 -10.01
N ARG A 149 10.62 -16.99 -8.78
CA ARG A 149 11.26 -18.22 -8.27
C ARG A 149 10.25 -19.35 -8.14
N ALA A 150 9.10 -19.10 -7.52
CA ALA A 150 8.03 -20.10 -7.41
C ALA A 150 7.54 -20.60 -8.78
N VAL A 151 7.51 -19.74 -9.81
CA VAL A 151 7.18 -20.14 -11.18
C VAL A 151 8.25 -21.04 -11.79
N LYS A 152 9.53 -20.73 -11.57
CA LYS A 152 10.66 -21.53 -12.08
C LYS A 152 10.74 -22.92 -11.43
N GLU A 153 10.35 -23.01 -10.16
CA GLU A 153 10.33 -24.24 -9.38
C GLU A 153 9.01 -25.01 -9.51
N ASP A 154 8.11 -24.58 -10.41
CA ASP A 154 6.76 -25.12 -10.65
C ASP A 154 5.79 -25.14 -9.44
N PHE A 155 6.24 -24.78 -8.23
CA PHE A 155 5.40 -24.62 -7.04
C PHE A 155 4.32 -23.54 -7.20
N TYR A 156 4.53 -22.55 -8.07
CA TYR A 156 3.52 -21.52 -8.32
C TYR A 156 2.20 -22.10 -8.83
N PHE A 157 2.16 -23.30 -9.40
CA PHE A 157 0.94 -23.92 -9.91
C PHE A 157 0.27 -24.87 -8.92
N ASP A 158 0.83 -25.02 -7.71
CA ASP A 158 0.27 -25.87 -6.67
C ASP A 158 -1.03 -25.26 -6.11
N ARG A 159 -2.10 -26.07 -6.07
CA ARG A 159 -3.41 -25.65 -5.54
C ARG A 159 -3.36 -25.31 -4.06
N GLU A 160 -2.49 -25.96 -3.29
CA GLU A 160 -2.31 -25.64 -1.86
C GLU A 160 -1.80 -24.21 -1.66
N LEU A 161 -1.16 -23.65 -2.68
CA LEU A 161 -0.63 -22.28 -2.66
C LEU A 161 -1.57 -21.26 -3.32
N ASP A 162 -2.79 -21.62 -3.71
CA ASP A 162 -3.74 -20.69 -4.36
C ASP A 162 -4.07 -19.49 -3.46
N SER A 163 -4.32 -19.71 -2.16
CA SER A 163 -4.64 -18.65 -1.20
C SER A 163 -3.45 -17.71 -0.95
N PRO A 164 -2.25 -18.21 -0.56
CA PRO A 164 -1.05 -17.37 -0.46
C PRO A 164 -0.71 -16.62 -1.75
N ARG A 165 -0.91 -17.24 -2.92
CA ARG A 165 -0.69 -16.61 -4.23
C ARG A 165 -1.68 -15.49 -4.49
N ALA A 166 -2.97 -15.73 -4.28
CA ALA A 166 -4.02 -14.71 -4.45
C ALA A 166 -3.76 -13.52 -3.53
N TRP A 167 -3.36 -13.79 -2.28
CA TRP A 167 -2.94 -12.77 -1.35
C TRP A 167 -1.72 -11.97 -1.86
N GLY A 168 -0.65 -12.65 -2.26
CA GLY A 168 0.56 -11.99 -2.76
C GLY A 168 0.30 -11.13 -4.01
N ILE A 169 -0.62 -11.57 -4.87
CA ILE A 169 -1.10 -10.77 -6.02
C ILE A 169 -1.90 -9.55 -5.54
N GLY A 170 -2.86 -9.71 -4.62
CA GLY A 170 -3.61 -8.59 -4.06
C GLY A 170 -2.69 -7.54 -3.47
N ARG A 171 -1.76 -7.98 -2.63
CA ARG A 171 -0.80 -7.12 -1.95
C ARG A 171 0.18 -6.42 -2.90
N GLY A 172 0.69 -7.14 -3.90
CA GLY A 172 1.52 -6.50 -4.94
C GLY A 172 0.74 -5.44 -5.72
N THR A 173 -0.56 -5.66 -5.93
CA THR A 173 -1.42 -4.70 -6.62
C THR A 173 -1.64 -3.43 -5.78
N GLU A 174 -1.81 -3.57 -4.47
CA GLU A 174 -1.87 -2.42 -3.54
C GLU A 174 -0.57 -1.60 -3.57
N ILE A 175 0.60 -2.25 -3.56
CA ILE A 175 1.91 -1.54 -3.62
C ILE A 175 2.02 -0.72 -4.91
N ASP A 176 1.71 -1.33 -6.05
CA ASP A 176 1.74 -0.64 -7.35
C ASP A 176 0.71 0.49 -7.43
N ALA A 177 -0.49 0.28 -6.87
CA ALA A 177 -1.50 1.33 -6.75
C ALA A 177 -1.00 2.49 -5.89
N TYR A 178 -0.32 2.19 -4.77
CA TYR A 178 0.20 3.24 -3.90
C TYR A 178 1.28 4.07 -4.58
N ILE A 179 2.19 3.43 -5.33
CA ILE A 179 3.19 4.13 -6.14
C ILE A 179 2.53 5.05 -7.17
N ALA A 180 1.42 4.62 -7.79
CA ALA A 180 0.66 5.43 -8.72
C ALA A 180 -0.05 6.60 -8.02
N LEU A 181 -0.67 6.37 -6.87
CA LEU A 181 -1.33 7.40 -6.07
C LEU A 181 -0.34 8.44 -5.55
N LEU A 182 0.87 8.04 -5.13
CA LEU A 182 1.91 8.98 -4.70
C LEU A 182 2.39 9.90 -5.84
N ASP A 183 2.22 9.51 -7.11
CA ASP A 183 2.46 10.43 -8.22
C ASP A 183 1.45 11.58 -8.24
N LEU A 184 0.24 11.41 -7.69
CA LEU A 184 -0.71 12.52 -7.47
C LEU A 184 -0.15 13.51 -6.46
N SER A 185 0.29 13.03 -5.29
CA SER A 185 0.91 13.87 -4.27
C SER A 185 2.09 14.63 -4.84
N ARG A 186 2.94 13.97 -5.65
CA ARG A 186 4.09 14.63 -6.28
C ARG A 186 3.70 15.78 -7.20
N ARG A 187 2.61 15.63 -7.97
CA ARG A 187 2.12 16.65 -8.92
C ARG A 187 1.35 17.77 -8.24
N ASP A 188 0.64 17.46 -7.15
CA ASP A 188 -0.10 18.42 -6.35
C ASP A 188 0.13 18.11 -4.85
N PRO A 189 1.02 18.86 -4.18
CA PRO A 189 1.32 18.63 -2.76
C PRO A 189 0.12 18.78 -1.83
N ALA A 190 -0.96 19.45 -2.25
CA ALA A 190 -2.19 19.51 -1.46
C ALA A 190 -2.94 18.16 -1.41
N LEU A 191 -2.61 17.22 -2.31
CA LEU A 191 -3.15 15.87 -2.31
C LEU A 191 -2.23 14.96 -1.51
N VAL A 192 -2.63 14.64 -0.30
CA VAL A 192 -1.92 13.71 0.58
C VAL A 192 -2.55 12.32 0.45
N VAL A 193 -1.74 11.29 0.23
CA VAL A 193 -2.19 9.90 0.17
C VAL A 193 -1.69 9.17 1.41
N LEU A 194 -2.59 8.46 2.09
CA LEU A 194 -2.31 7.73 3.32
C LEU A 194 -2.75 6.27 3.16
N PRO A 195 -2.01 5.29 3.71
CA PRO A 195 -2.55 3.95 3.88
C PRO A 195 -3.71 4.01 4.87
N ALA A 196 -4.81 3.32 4.58
CA ALA A 196 -5.99 3.35 5.42
C ALA A 196 -5.75 2.56 6.72
N PRO A 197 -5.96 3.17 7.90
CA PRO A 197 -5.92 2.44 9.16
C PRO A 197 -7.11 1.46 9.29
N PRO A 198 -7.08 0.50 10.23
CA PRO A 198 -8.05 -0.60 10.30
C PRO A 198 -9.53 -0.17 10.34
N GLN A 199 -9.87 0.94 11.01
CA GLN A 199 -11.24 1.46 11.04
C GLN A 199 -11.74 1.98 9.69
N PHE A 200 -10.84 2.37 8.79
CA PHE A 200 -11.14 2.77 7.42
C PHE A 200 -11.06 1.59 6.44
N GLU A 201 -10.17 0.64 6.69
CA GLU A 201 -9.90 -0.49 5.80
C GLU A 201 -10.91 -1.64 5.95
N ARG A 202 -11.32 -1.96 7.19
CA ARG A 202 -12.03 -3.22 7.47
C ARG A 202 -13.38 -3.03 8.14
N LEU A 203 -13.57 -1.94 8.87
CA LEU A 203 -14.73 -1.75 9.76
C LEU A 203 -15.83 -0.85 9.19
N ALA A 204 -15.63 -0.25 8.02
CA ALA A 204 -16.53 0.71 7.41
C ALA A 204 -17.51 0.09 6.38
N HIS A 205 -17.59 -1.24 6.32
CA HIS A 205 -18.43 -2.01 5.41
C HIS A 205 -18.27 -1.58 3.94
N ARG A 206 -19.31 -0.94 3.36
CA ARG A 206 -19.32 -0.45 1.98
C ARG A 206 -18.36 0.72 1.74
N ASN A 207 -17.81 1.30 2.80
CA ASN A 207 -16.90 2.43 2.77
C ASN A 207 -15.45 2.02 3.05
N ASN A 208 -15.18 0.71 3.09
CA ASN A 208 -13.83 0.18 3.22
C ASN A 208 -12.93 0.72 2.11
N ALA A 209 -11.71 1.09 2.48
CA ALA A 209 -10.71 1.61 1.56
C ALA A 209 -9.31 1.14 1.97
N ASP A 210 -8.44 0.85 1.01
CA ASP A 210 -7.03 0.50 1.27
C ASP A 210 -6.16 1.76 1.44
N PHE A 211 -6.58 2.87 0.81
CA PHE A 211 -5.93 4.17 0.90
C PHE A 211 -6.94 5.29 1.07
N ILE A 212 -6.48 6.41 1.64
CA ILE A 212 -7.26 7.64 1.78
C ILE A 212 -6.51 8.75 1.05
N VAL A 213 -7.17 9.39 0.10
CA VAL A 213 -6.65 10.59 -0.58
C VAL A 213 -7.32 11.80 0.02
N VAL A 214 -6.52 12.72 0.55
CA VAL A 214 -6.97 13.94 1.21
C VAL A 214 -6.50 15.14 0.41
N ASP A 215 -7.44 15.97 -0.02
CA ASP A 215 -7.17 17.32 -0.52
C ASP A 215 -7.21 18.28 0.67
N THR A 216 -6.02 18.68 1.15
CA THR A 216 -5.87 19.56 2.32
C THR A 216 -6.35 20.99 2.04
N ARG A 217 -6.24 21.46 0.80
CA ARG A 217 -6.68 22.80 0.39
C ARG A 217 -8.19 22.88 0.28
N ALA A 218 -8.83 21.93 -0.42
CA ALA A 218 -10.28 21.92 -0.61
C ALA A 218 -11.05 21.34 0.59
N ARG A 219 -10.34 20.76 1.57
CA ARG A 219 -10.90 20.00 2.70
C ARG A 219 -11.84 18.90 2.21
N ARG A 220 -11.33 18.11 1.26
CA ARG A 220 -12.02 16.95 0.70
C ARG A 220 -11.23 15.67 0.94
N ALA A 221 -11.94 14.56 1.02
CA ALA A 221 -11.34 13.24 1.17
C ALA A 221 -12.07 12.23 0.28
N ARG A 222 -11.35 11.16 -0.08
CA ARG A 222 -11.86 10.04 -0.88
C ARG A 222 -11.16 8.76 -0.44
N GLY A 223 -11.94 7.72 -0.18
CA GLY A 223 -11.42 6.37 0.01
C GLY A 223 -11.05 5.76 -1.34
N VAL A 224 -10.01 4.94 -1.37
CA VAL A 224 -9.56 4.22 -2.55
C VAL A 224 -9.44 2.75 -2.19
N GLN A 225 -10.19 1.91 -2.89
CA GLN A 225 -10.08 0.47 -2.78
C GLN A 225 -9.48 -0.09 -4.07
N VAL A 226 -8.43 -0.87 -3.90
CA VAL A 226 -7.73 -1.58 -4.97
C VAL A 226 -8.23 -3.01 -5.03
N LYS A 227 -8.44 -3.52 -6.24
CA LYS A 227 -8.68 -4.93 -6.51
C LYS A 227 -7.79 -5.37 -7.65
N THR A 228 -7.31 -6.61 -7.60
CA THR A 228 -6.57 -7.21 -8.72
C THR A 228 -7.35 -7.08 -10.03
N SER A 229 -8.67 -7.34 -9.98
CA SER A 229 -9.61 -7.07 -11.06
C SER A 229 -10.99 -6.74 -10.48
N VAL A 230 -11.63 -5.69 -10.99
CA VAL A 230 -12.92 -5.17 -10.53
C VAL A 230 -14.06 -5.84 -11.29
N ARG A 231 -14.88 -6.60 -10.56
CA ARG A 231 -16.08 -7.28 -11.06
C ARG A 231 -17.34 -6.51 -10.68
N ALA A 232 -18.47 -6.88 -11.27
CA ALA A 232 -19.78 -6.27 -10.96
C ALA A 232 -20.12 -6.37 -9.46
N GLU A 233 -19.85 -7.51 -8.83
CA GLU A 233 -20.03 -7.74 -7.39
C GLU A 233 -19.23 -6.76 -6.52
N HIS A 234 -18.00 -6.41 -6.93
CA HIS A 234 -17.20 -5.40 -6.25
C HIS A 234 -17.88 -4.02 -6.38
N ARG A 235 -18.39 -3.65 -7.55
CA ARG A 235 -19.05 -2.35 -7.74
C ARG A 235 -20.29 -2.19 -6.85
N SER A 236 -21.04 -3.26 -6.63
CA SER A 236 -22.18 -3.25 -5.70
C SER A 236 -21.78 -3.22 -4.22
N ALA A 237 -20.60 -3.75 -3.88
CA ALA A 237 -20.14 -3.84 -2.50
C ALA A 237 -19.69 -2.50 -1.91
N TYR A 238 -19.26 -1.55 -2.75
CA TYR A 238 -18.74 -0.25 -2.29
C TYR A 238 -19.71 0.90 -2.56
N ASP A 239 -19.63 1.96 -1.75
CA ASP A 239 -20.34 3.22 -2.01
C ASP A 239 -19.53 4.08 -2.99
N PRO A 240 -19.99 4.27 -4.25
CA PRO A 240 -19.27 5.07 -5.24
C PRO A 240 -19.23 6.57 -4.90
N ALA A 241 -20.03 7.06 -3.95
CA ALA A 241 -19.94 8.44 -3.46
C ALA A 241 -18.76 8.66 -2.50
N ARG A 242 -18.22 7.59 -1.91
CA ARG A 242 -17.15 7.64 -0.89
C ARG A 242 -15.86 6.94 -1.32
N VAL A 243 -15.97 5.87 -2.10
CA VAL A 243 -14.85 5.00 -2.46
C VAL A 243 -14.67 4.94 -3.98
N THR A 244 -13.44 5.18 -4.44
CA THR A 244 -13.03 4.91 -5.82
C THR A 244 -12.42 3.52 -5.91
N LEU A 245 -12.91 2.72 -6.86
CA LEU A 245 -12.30 1.43 -7.18
C LEU A 245 -11.15 1.61 -8.20
N ILE A 246 -10.01 1.01 -7.90
CA ILE A 246 -8.88 0.84 -8.83
C ILE A 246 -8.76 -0.64 -9.20
N ASP A 247 -8.72 -0.91 -10.50
CA ASP A 247 -8.52 -2.23 -11.10
C ASP A 247 -7.04 -2.42 -11.47
N GLY A 248 -6.40 -3.44 -10.89
CA GLY A 248 -5.00 -3.74 -11.17
C GLY A 248 -4.74 -4.15 -12.62
N THR A 249 -5.69 -4.80 -13.28
CA THR A 249 -5.54 -5.19 -14.69
C THR A 249 -5.85 -4.04 -15.64
N ALA A 250 -6.94 -3.31 -15.42
CA ALA A 250 -7.42 -2.30 -16.35
C ALA A 250 -6.79 -0.92 -16.13
N ASP A 251 -6.60 -0.50 -14.88
CA ASP A 251 -6.13 0.84 -14.55
C ASP A 251 -4.62 0.91 -14.34
N LEU A 252 -4.04 -0.10 -13.66
CA LEU A 252 -2.59 -0.20 -13.48
C LEU A 252 -1.89 -0.87 -14.66
N HIS A 253 -2.62 -1.52 -15.55
CA HIS A 253 -2.07 -2.33 -16.64
C HIS A 253 -1.07 -3.38 -16.15
N ASN A 254 -1.24 -3.90 -14.93
CA ASN A 254 -0.40 -4.94 -14.34
C ASN A 254 -0.77 -6.30 -14.92
N THR A 255 -0.58 -6.48 -16.22
CA THR A 255 -0.83 -7.75 -16.90
C THR A 255 0.39 -8.23 -17.64
N ARG A 256 0.63 -9.54 -17.60
CA ARG A 256 1.69 -10.20 -18.35
C ARG A 256 1.17 -11.49 -18.95
N ALA A 257 1.62 -11.82 -20.15
CA ALA A 257 1.34 -13.11 -20.76
C ALA A 257 2.20 -14.19 -20.10
N MET A 258 1.59 -15.04 -19.28
CA MET A 258 2.26 -16.10 -18.53
C MET A 258 1.62 -17.45 -18.80
N ARG A 259 2.40 -18.52 -18.65
CA ARG A 259 1.88 -19.89 -18.58
C ARG A 259 1.02 -20.01 -17.33
N THR A 260 -0.19 -20.57 -17.45
CA THR A 260 -1.11 -20.78 -16.31
C THR A 260 -1.30 -22.25 -15.95
N ASN A 261 -0.72 -23.17 -16.72
CA ASN A 261 -0.74 -24.60 -16.49
C ASN A 261 0.65 -25.14 -16.81
N PRO A 262 1.33 -25.85 -15.89
CA PRO A 262 2.69 -26.35 -16.13
C PRO A 262 2.76 -27.32 -17.32
N LEU A 263 1.66 -28.01 -17.64
CA LEU A 263 1.55 -28.97 -18.73
C LEU A 263 1.18 -28.36 -20.09
N SER A 264 0.99 -27.05 -20.19
CA SER A 264 0.68 -26.36 -21.46
C SER A 264 1.71 -25.28 -21.78
N SER A 265 1.97 -25.05 -23.07
CA SER A 265 2.78 -23.92 -23.53
C SER A 265 1.95 -22.64 -23.71
N ASP A 266 0.63 -22.73 -23.61
CA ASP A 266 -0.28 -21.61 -23.80
C ASP A 266 -0.04 -20.52 -22.76
N ARG A 267 0.08 -19.29 -23.24
CA ARG A 267 0.21 -18.10 -22.39
C ARG A 267 -1.10 -17.32 -22.37
N LYS A 268 -1.51 -16.93 -21.18
CA LYS A 268 -2.69 -16.08 -20.96
C LYS A 268 -2.27 -14.80 -20.29
N ALA A 269 -2.99 -13.72 -20.58
CA ALA A 269 -2.85 -12.48 -19.83
C ALA A 269 -3.34 -12.72 -18.40
N VAL A 270 -2.44 -12.56 -17.43
CA VAL A 270 -2.75 -12.67 -16.00
C VAL A 270 -2.31 -11.42 -15.27
N ALA A 271 -2.94 -11.15 -14.13
CA ALA A 271 -2.49 -10.09 -13.23
C ALA A 271 -1.06 -10.37 -12.77
N TRP A 272 -0.16 -9.43 -13.00
CA TRP A 272 1.27 -9.53 -12.71
C TRP A 272 1.77 -8.27 -11.99
N PRO A 273 1.31 -8.01 -10.76
CA PRO A 273 1.74 -6.84 -10.00
C PRO A 273 3.24 -6.87 -9.73
N GLY A 274 3.83 -5.68 -9.60
CA GLY A 274 5.26 -5.41 -9.58
C GLY A 274 5.76 -4.72 -10.85
N LEU A 275 4.93 -4.59 -11.89
CA LEU A 275 5.34 -3.94 -13.15
C LEU A 275 5.45 -2.42 -12.97
N ILE A 276 4.51 -1.79 -12.25
CA ILE A 276 4.63 -0.36 -11.92
C ILE A 276 5.91 -0.11 -11.11
N SER A 277 6.13 -0.93 -10.09
CA SER A 277 7.34 -0.91 -9.26
C SER A 277 8.62 -1.03 -10.09
N ALA A 278 8.70 -2.05 -10.96
CA ALA A 278 9.89 -2.28 -11.79
C ALA A 278 10.15 -1.14 -12.77
N HIS A 279 9.13 -0.68 -13.49
CA HIS A 279 9.29 0.43 -14.42
C HIS A 279 9.62 1.74 -13.72
N PHE A 280 9.08 1.98 -12.52
CA PHE A 280 9.44 3.16 -11.72
C PHE A 280 10.94 3.17 -11.40
N VAL A 281 11.48 2.04 -10.90
CA VAL A 281 12.91 1.92 -10.61
C VAL A 281 13.78 2.09 -11.86
N LEU A 282 13.34 1.53 -13.00
CA LEU A 282 14.03 1.69 -14.28
C LEU A 282 14.08 3.15 -14.74
N GLU A 283 13.05 3.94 -14.47
CA GLU A 283 12.92 5.35 -14.86
C GLU A 283 13.72 6.32 -13.96
N LEU A 284 14.20 5.89 -12.78
CA LEU A 284 14.97 6.77 -11.88
C LEU A 284 16.30 7.24 -12.50
N PRO A 285 16.74 8.48 -12.27
CA PRO A 285 18.03 8.94 -12.75
C PRO A 285 19.18 8.23 -12.01
N MET A 286 20.25 7.86 -12.75
CA MET A 286 21.44 7.22 -12.17
C MET A 286 22.37 8.21 -11.43
N LYS A 287 22.46 9.44 -11.94
CA LYS A 287 23.44 10.45 -11.50
C LYS A 287 22.93 11.38 -10.39
N ALA A 288 21.69 11.20 -9.94
CA ALA A 288 21.20 11.97 -8.81
C ALA A 288 21.68 11.26 -7.54
N SER A 289 22.68 11.84 -6.87
CA SER A 289 22.83 11.60 -5.44
C SER A 289 21.52 12.03 -4.80
N HIS A 290 20.67 11.06 -4.49
CA HIS A 290 19.37 11.34 -3.90
C HIS A 290 19.50 11.72 -2.41
N GLY A 291 20.72 11.73 -1.85
CA GLY A 291 20.99 12.01 -0.44
C GLY A 291 20.52 10.91 0.53
N TRP A 292 19.62 10.04 0.09
CA TRP A 292 19.05 8.92 0.85
C TRP A 292 19.38 7.54 0.25
N MET A 293 20.19 7.47 -0.81
CA MET A 293 20.57 6.20 -1.45
C MET A 293 21.92 6.26 -2.17
N ASP A 294 22.65 5.14 -2.12
CA ASP A 294 23.88 4.93 -2.88
C ASP A 294 23.62 4.53 -4.34
N GLU A 295 24.48 4.99 -5.25
CA GLU A 295 24.36 4.70 -6.68
C GLU A 295 24.43 3.20 -6.98
N ARG A 296 25.25 2.43 -6.25
CA ARG A 296 25.37 0.98 -6.45
C ARG A 296 24.09 0.26 -6.09
N GLU A 297 23.37 0.75 -5.08
CA GLU A 297 22.06 0.20 -4.72
C GLU A 297 21.03 0.45 -5.82
N ILE A 298 20.99 1.67 -6.39
CA ILE A 298 20.12 1.99 -7.52
C ILE A 298 20.43 1.07 -8.72
N VAL A 299 21.70 0.86 -9.04
CA VAL A 299 22.13 -0.06 -10.10
C VAL A 299 21.61 -1.48 -9.83
N ARG A 300 21.80 -1.99 -8.61
CA ARG A 300 21.35 -3.33 -8.19
C ARG A 300 19.84 -3.49 -8.39
N TYR A 301 19.04 -2.51 -7.93
CA TYR A 301 17.59 -2.56 -8.09
C TYR A 301 17.15 -2.39 -9.54
N LYS A 302 17.84 -1.58 -10.35
CA LYS A 302 17.57 -1.48 -11.79
C LYS A 302 17.86 -2.78 -12.53
N LEU A 303 18.90 -3.53 -12.15
CA LEU A 303 19.18 -4.85 -12.72
C LEU A 303 18.06 -5.84 -12.38
N ALA A 304 17.63 -5.88 -11.11
CA ALA A 304 16.49 -6.71 -10.68
C ALA A 304 15.19 -6.32 -11.41
N ALA A 305 14.91 -5.02 -11.51
CA ALA A 305 13.75 -4.49 -12.22
C ALA A 305 13.77 -4.82 -13.72
N ARG A 306 14.94 -4.75 -14.37
CA ARG A 306 15.10 -5.15 -15.78
C ARG A 306 14.84 -6.63 -15.98
N HIS A 307 15.34 -7.48 -15.07
CA HIS A 307 15.07 -8.92 -15.11
C HIS A 307 13.57 -9.19 -15.00
N PHE A 308 12.90 -8.56 -14.05
CA PHE A 308 11.48 -8.77 -13.80
C PHE A 308 10.58 -8.20 -14.91
N ALA A 309 10.79 -6.95 -15.31
CA ALA A 309 10.01 -6.31 -16.37
C ALA A 309 10.20 -7.02 -17.71
N GLY A 310 11.40 -7.55 -17.97
CA GLY A 310 11.72 -8.26 -19.20
C GLY A 310 11.43 -7.41 -20.43
N SER A 311 10.60 -7.93 -21.34
CA SER A 311 10.15 -7.24 -22.55
C SER A 311 8.82 -6.50 -22.41
N VAL A 312 8.22 -6.46 -21.21
CA VAL A 312 6.96 -5.76 -20.99
C VAL A 312 7.21 -4.25 -21.13
N PRO A 313 6.45 -3.53 -21.99
CA PRO A 313 6.62 -2.09 -22.13
C PRO A 313 6.09 -1.35 -20.91
N SER A 314 6.76 -0.25 -20.52
CA SER A 314 6.29 0.60 -19.42
C SER A 314 4.93 1.20 -19.76
N ARG A 315 3.98 1.04 -18.83
CA ARG A 315 2.64 1.66 -18.87
C ARG A 315 2.44 2.67 -17.73
N ASN A 316 3.51 3.00 -16.99
CA ASN A 316 3.45 3.86 -15.80
C ASN A 316 2.81 5.22 -16.09
N ARG A 317 3.21 5.89 -17.17
CA ARG A 317 2.63 7.20 -17.54
C ARG A 317 1.12 7.12 -17.75
N LEU A 318 0.64 6.08 -18.42
CA LEU A 318 -0.78 5.85 -18.66
C LEU A 318 -1.52 5.51 -17.36
N ALA A 319 -0.98 4.57 -16.56
CA ALA A 319 -1.58 4.19 -15.28
C ALA A 319 -1.70 5.39 -14.32
N PHE A 320 -0.64 6.21 -14.21
CA PHE A 320 -0.64 7.39 -13.34
C PHE A 320 -1.63 8.46 -13.82
N ALA A 321 -1.77 8.65 -15.14
CA ALA A 321 -2.77 9.55 -15.71
C ALA A 321 -4.19 9.05 -15.43
N THR A 322 -4.49 7.79 -15.77
CA THR A 322 -5.82 7.18 -15.58
C THR A 322 -6.28 7.22 -14.12
N ILE A 323 -5.40 6.82 -13.19
CA ILE A 323 -5.72 6.85 -11.75
C ILE A 323 -5.86 8.28 -11.27
N GLY A 324 -4.94 9.17 -11.68
CA GLY A 324 -4.97 10.56 -11.27
C GLY A 324 -6.24 11.29 -11.68
N GLU A 325 -6.63 11.16 -12.95
CA GLU A 325 -7.86 11.75 -13.49
C GLU A 325 -9.11 11.20 -12.79
N ARG A 326 -9.16 9.89 -12.55
CA ARG A 326 -10.29 9.26 -11.86
C ARG A 326 -10.44 9.78 -10.44
N ILE A 327 -9.35 9.79 -9.67
CA ILE A 327 -9.36 10.24 -8.27
C ILE A 327 -9.73 11.73 -8.18
N LEU A 328 -9.17 12.56 -9.05
CA LEU A 328 -9.48 14.00 -9.09
C LEU A 328 -10.95 14.25 -9.45
N ARG A 329 -11.48 13.54 -10.44
CA ARG A 329 -12.90 13.62 -10.81
C ARG A 329 -13.79 13.23 -9.63
N ASP A 330 -13.49 12.11 -8.98
CA ASP A 330 -14.30 11.58 -7.88
C ASP A 330 -14.18 12.44 -6.60
N LEU A 331 -13.02 13.08 -6.35
CA LEU A 331 -12.85 14.08 -5.29
C LEU A 331 -13.67 15.36 -5.55
N ARG A 332 -13.72 15.78 -6.82
CA ARG A 332 -14.40 17.00 -7.27
C ARG A 332 -15.91 16.85 -7.40
N ALA A 333 -16.39 15.66 -7.69
CA ALA A 333 -17.81 15.35 -7.73
C ALA A 333 -18.50 15.83 -6.45
N GLU A 334 -19.51 16.69 -6.62
CA GLU A 334 -20.38 17.07 -5.52
C GLU A 334 -21.15 15.82 -5.10
N SER A 335 -21.11 15.50 -3.81
CA SER A 335 -21.98 14.49 -3.24
C SER A 335 -23.36 15.12 -3.22
N GLY A 336 -24.14 14.87 -4.28
CA GLY A 336 -25.53 15.32 -4.41
C GLY A 336 -26.46 14.70 -3.39
#